data_AF-A0A0R2NG66-F1
#
_entry.id   AF-A0A0R2NG66-F1
#
_cell.length_a   1.000
_cell.length_b   1.000
_cell.length_c   1.000
_cell.angle_alpha   90.00
_cell.angle_beta   90.00
_cell.angle_gamma   90.00
#
_symmetry.space_group_name_H-M   'P 1'
#
loop_
_entity.id
_entity.type
_entity.pdbx_description
1 polymer ?
#
loop_
_entity_poly.entity_id
_entity_poly.type
_entity_poly.pdbx_seq_one_letter_code
_entity_poly.pdbx_strand_id
1 'polypeptide(L)'
;MLDMTKIGQTYTWSITQYNTSTGQPYTDANKYLIVHGTYVDTGKKYDTALGGIGSVMLKKPITEDIEKVAYTNPFMSITNLYIWQANSVPSTTPTYIASANQEIVLNCEDESTTIGGKLVSPVWSTDYPKLSPGVNSLTMTGDLDDATIVLKYLPRLL
;
A
#
# COMPACT_ATOMS: atom_id res chain seq x y z
N MET A 1 -4.54 -3.10 -8.57
CA MET A 1 -4.33 -1.93 -7.70
C MET A 1 -3.02 -1.28 -8.10
N LEU A 2 -2.97 0.04 -8.17
CA LEU A 2 -1.74 0.82 -8.32
C LEU A 2 -1.51 1.53 -6.99
N ASP A 3 -0.38 1.24 -6.35
CA ASP A 3 0.04 1.90 -5.12
C ASP A 3 1.31 2.71 -5.39
N MET A 4 1.40 3.90 -4.81
CA MET A 4 2.55 4.78 -4.96
C MET A 4 2.80 5.54 -3.65
N THR A 5 4.06 5.53 -3.21
CA THR A 5 4.49 6.17 -1.96
C THR A 5 5.71 7.04 -2.23
N LYS A 6 5.75 8.25 -1.65
CA LYS A 6 6.92 9.12 -1.61
C LYS A 6 7.36 9.31 -0.15
N ILE A 7 8.62 8.97 0.15
CA ILE A 7 9.27 9.21 1.46
C ILE A 7 10.58 9.96 1.20
N GLY A 8 10.63 11.24 1.58
CA GLY A 8 11.75 12.10 1.24
C GLY A 8 11.98 12.17 -0.28
N GLN A 9 13.15 11.71 -0.74
CA GLN A 9 13.53 11.65 -2.15
C GLN A 9 13.21 10.30 -2.81
N THR A 10 12.69 9.34 -2.05
CA THR A 10 12.44 7.98 -2.54
C THR A 10 10.97 7.82 -2.92
N TYR A 11 10.74 7.32 -4.13
CA TYR A 11 9.45 6.96 -4.68
C TYR A 11 9.39 5.46 -4.85
N THR A 12 8.37 4.81 -4.29
CA THR A 12 8.05 3.42 -4.57
C THR A 12 6.70 3.35 -5.26
N TRP A 13 6.56 2.38 -6.17
CA TRP A 13 5.29 2.11 -6.82
C TRP A 13 5.12 0.61 -7.02
N SER A 14 3.88 0.16 -7.05
CA SER A 14 3.54 -1.22 -7.39
C SER A 14 2.22 -1.31 -8.15
N ILE A 15 2.12 -2.31 -9.02
CA ILE A 15 0.87 -2.71 -9.66
C ILE A 15 0.66 -4.19 -9.33
N THR A 16 -0.42 -4.46 -8.60
CA THR A 16 -0.79 -5.82 -8.19
C THR A 16 -2.16 -6.18 -8.75
N GLN A 17 -2.25 -7.30 -9.44
CA GLN A 17 -3.50 -7.87 -9.92
C GLN A 17 -4.26 -8.52 -8.76
N TYR A 18 -5.58 -8.30 -8.72
CA TYR A 18 -6.46 -8.84 -7.69
C TYR A 18 -7.38 -9.91 -8.29
N ASN A 19 -7.69 -10.92 -7.48
CA ASN A 19 -8.77 -11.85 -7.77
C ASN A 19 -10.11 -11.14 -7.56
N THR A 20 -10.88 -10.99 -8.64
CA THR A 20 -12.16 -10.27 -8.61
C THR A 20 -13.27 -11.00 -7.85
N SER A 21 -13.12 -12.31 -7.61
CA SER A 21 -14.10 -13.11 -6.86
C SER A 21 -13.87 -13.05 -5.36
N THR A 22 -12.61 -13.00 -4.92
CA THR A 22 -12.25 -13.03 -3.49
C THR A 22 -11.82 -11.66 -2.95
N GLY A 23 -11.54 -10.70 -3.83
CA GLY A 23 -11.01 -9.38 -3.46
C GLY A 23 -9.57 -9.41 -2.94
N GLN A 24 -8.87 -10.54 -3.06
CA GLN A 24 -7.50 -10.72 -2.56
C GLN A 24 -6.45 -10.47 -3.67
N PRO A 25 -5.26 -9.91 -3.35
CA PRO A 25 -4.18 -9.80 -4.31
C PRO A 25 -3.66 -11.18 -4.72
N TYR A 26 -3.26 -11.33 -5.98
CA TYR A 26 -2.45 -12.48 -6.40
C TYR A 26 -1.02 -12.32 -5.88
N THR A 27 -0.33 -13.43 -5.66
CA THR A 27 1.04 -13.47 -5.11
C THR A 27 2.07 -14.07 -6.07
N ASP A 28 1.65 -14.82 -7.10
CA ASP A 28 2.54 -15.43 -8.09
C ASP A 28 2.79 -14.49 -9.28
N ALA A 29 3.95 -13.84 -9.29
CA ALA A 29 4.35 -12.87 -10.32
C ALA A 29 4.66 -13.51 -11.68
N ASN A 30 4.86 -14.83 -11.75
CA ASN A 30 5.05 -15.53 -13.03
C ASN A 30 3.74 -15.75 -13.78
N LYS A 31 2.61 -15.66 -13.05
CA LYS A 31 1.27 -15.94 -13.58
C LYS A 31 0.37 -14.72 -13.63
N TYR A 32 0.59 -13.75 -12.76
CA TYR A 32 -0.26 -12.57 -12.63
C TYR A 32 0.57 -11.28 -12.68
N LEU A 33 -0.07 -10.17 -13.05
CA LEU A 33 0.60 -8.87 -13.07
C LEU A 33 0.91 -8.43 -11.63
N ILE A 34 2.16 -8.60 -11.23
CA ILE A 34 2.71 -8.14 -9.96
C ILE A 34 4.06 -7.52 -10.27
N VAL A 35 4.09 -6.18 -10.30
CA VAL A 35 5.29 -5.41 -10.64
C VAL A 35 5.48 -4.29 -9.65
N HIS A 36 6.72 -3.93 -9.36
CA HIS A 36 7.05 -2.84 -8.46
C HIS A 36 8.37 -2.19 -8.87
N GLY A 37 8.61 -0.99 -8.37
CA GLY A 37 9.85 -0.27 -8.64
C GLY A 37 10.12 0.80 -7.60
N THR A 38 11.39 1.16 -7.51
CA THR A 38 11.89 2.22 -6.64
C THR A 38 12.66 3.22 -7.48
N TYR A 39 12.41 4.50 -7.26
CA TYR A 39 13.13 5.60 -7.87
C TYR A 39 13.60 6.57 -6.79
N VAL A 40 14.86 7.00 -6.86
CA VAL A 40 15.45 7.98 -5.93
C VAL A 40 15.76 9.26 -6.69
N ASP A 41 15.11 10.35 -6.31
CA ASP A 41 15.34 11.68 -6.85
C ASP A 41 16.58 12.32 -6.21
N THR A 42 17.76 11.87 -6.64
CA THR A 42 19.05 12.37 -6.13
C THR A 42 19.29 13.85 -6.38
N GLY A 43 18.58 14.45 -7.34
CA GLY A 43 18.71 15.85 -7.73
C GLY A 43 17.66 16.78 -7.10
N LYS A 44 16.76 16.29 -6.25
CA LYS A 44 15.64 17.05 -5.67
C LYS A 44 14.74 17.70 -6.72
N LYS A 45 14.64 17.13 -7.91
CA LYS A 45 13.86 17.69 -9.03
C LYS A 45 12.36 17.70 -8.74
N TYR A 46 11.90 16.79 -7.89
CA TYR A 46 10.49 16.55 -7.57
C TYR A 46 10.20 16.81 -6.07
N ASP A 47 10.98 17.70 -5.43
CA ASP A 47 10.82 18.09 -4.03
C ASP A 47 9.69 19.11 -3.79
N THR A 48 8.73 19.18 -4.72
CA THR A 48 7.54 20.01 -4.61
C THR A 48 6.37 19.25 -4.00
N ALA A 49 5.43 19.98 -3.40
CA ALA A 49 4.18 19.41 -2.94
C ALA A 49 3.38 18.83 -4.12
N LEU A 50 2.69 17.71 -3.89
CA LEU A 50 1.82 17.11 -4.89
C LEU A 50 0.65 18.05 -5.19
N GLY A 51 0.62 18.65 -6.38
CA GLY A 51 -0.42 19.62 -6.78
C GLY A 51 -1.73 19.00 -7.26
N GLY A 52 -1.75 17.70 -7.57
CA GLY A 52 -2.93 16.97 -8.04
C GLY A 52 -2.58 15.60 -8.63
N ILE A 53 -3.60 14.78 -8.86
CA ILE A 53 -3.47 13.48 -9.53
C ILE A 53 -4.37 13.47 -10.76
N GLY A 54 -3.81 13.04 -11.89
CA GLY A 54 -4.54 12.75 -13.11
C GLY A 54 -4.32 11.28 -13.50
N SER A 55 -5.36 10.66 -14.05
CA SER A 55 -5.26 9.32 -14.63
C SER A 55 -5.83 9.35 -16.04
N VAL A 56 -5.18 8.63 -16.94
CA VAL A 56 -5.63 8.46 -18.32
C VAL A 56 -5.65 6.97 -18.61
N MET A 57 -6.80 6.48 -19.07
CA MET A 57 -6.98 5.08 -19.43
C MET A 57 -7.05 4.97 -20.94
N LEU A 58 -6.02 4.39 -21.54
CA LEU A 58 -5.87 4.26 -22.98
C LEU A 58 -5.95 2.78 -23.37
N LYS A 59 -6.56 2.50 -24.52
CA LYS A 59 -6.53 1.17 -25.14
C LYS A 59 -5.58 1.18 -26.32
N LYS A 60 -4.84 0.09 -26.52
CA LYS A 60 -4.12 -0.14 -27.79
C LYS A 60 -5.12 -0.52 -28.89
N PRO A 61 -4.80 -0.29 -30.17
CA PRO A 61 -5.59 -0.82 -31.27
C PRO A 61 -5.69 -2.35 -31.18
N ILE A 62 -6.90 -2.89 -31.39
CA ILE A 62 -7.19 -4.32 -31.53
C ILE A 62 -7.65 -4.61 -32.97
N THR A 63 -7.70 -5.88 -33.36
CA THR A 63 -8.10 -6.30 -34.70
C THR A 63 -9.47 -5.73 -35.09
N GLU A 64 -10.42 -5.68 -34.15
CA GLU A 64 -11.75 -5.11 -34.34
C GLU A 64 -11.72 -3.60 -34.67
N ASP A 65 -10.71 -2.85 -34.19
CA ASP A 65 -10.51 -1.45 -34.57
C ASP A 65 -10.06 -1.34 -36.03
N ILE A 66 -9.19 -2.25 -36.47
CA ILE A 66 -8.60 -2.28 -37.81
C ILE A 66 -9.65 -2.73 -38.83
N GLU A 67 -10.35 -3.81 -38.51
CA GLU A 67 -11.39 -4.44 -39.32
C GLU A 67 -12.76 -3.73 -39.21
N LYS A 68 -12.85 -2.67 -38.39
CA LYS A 68 -14.06 -1.85 -38.16
C LYS A 68 -15.27 -2.69 -37.72
N VAL A 69 -15.02 -3.73 -36.92
CA VAL A 69 -16.06 -4.56 -36.33
C VAL A 69 -16.73 -3.77 -35.21
N ALA A 70 -18.07 -3.79 -35.15
CA ALA A 70 -18.78 -3.15 -34.05
C ALA A 70 -18.59 -3.96 -32.76
N TYR A 71 -18.11 -3.31 -31.70
CA TYR A 71 -18.01 -3.90 -30.36
C TYR A 71 -18.25 -2.83 -29.29
N THR A 72 -18.53 -3.28 -28.06
CA THR A 72 -18.67 -2.38 -26.91
C THR A 72 -17.30 -2.15 -26.28
N ASN A 73 -16.85 -0.90 -26.24
CA ASN A 73 -15.61 -0.56 -25.55
C ASN A 73 -15.74 -0.90 -24.06
N PRO A 74 -14.72 -1.53 -23.45
CA PRO A 74 -14.70 -1.70 -22.02
C PRO A 74 -14.60 -0.31 -21.37
N PHE A 75 -15.58 0.03 -20.53
CA PHE A 75 -15.49 1.21 -19.67
C PHE A 75 -14.47 0.93 -18.58
N MET A 76 -13.26 1.44 -18.76
CA MET A 76 -12.29 1.52 -17.68
C MET A 76 -12.69 2.69 -16.78
N SER A 77 -12.84 2.44 -15.49
CA SER A 77 -13.19 3.45 -14.50
C SER A 77 -12.26 3.35 -13.30
N ILE A 78 -11.93 4.49 -12.71
CA ILE A 78 -11.30 4.52 -11.39
C ILE A 78 -12.43 4.26 -10.40
N THR A 79 -12.52 3.03 -9.90
CA THR A 79 -13.56 2.68 -8.92
C THR A 79 -13.21 3.16 -7.52
N ASN A 80 -11.91 3.41 -7.26
CA ASN A 80 -11.45 3.93 -5.99
C ASN A 80 -10.15 4.72 -6.15
N LEU A 81 -10.07 5.89 -5.52
CA LEU A 81 -8.86 6.69 -5.41
C LEU A 81 -8.74 7.18 -3.97
N TYR A 82 -7.61 6.86 -3.35
CA TYR A 82 -7.26 7.38 -2.06
C TYR A 82 -5.90 8.06 -2.14
N ILE A 83 -5.83 9.25 -1.54
CA ILE A 83 -4.61 10.04 -1.48
C ILE A 83 -4.42 10.41 -0.02
N TRP A 84 -3.26 10.04 0.52
CA TRP A 84 -2.89 10.37 1.88
C TRP A 84 -1.58 11.15 1.87
N GLN A 85 -1.55 12.22 2.65
CA GLN A 85 -0.31 12.86 3.06
C GLN A 85 -0.08 12.48 4.51
N ALA A 86 0.98 11.73 4.78
CA ALA A 86 1.48 11.55 6.14
C ALA A 86 2.07 12.90 6.58
N ASN A 87 1.22 13.78 7.08
CA ASN A 87 1.66 14.98 7.78
C ASN A 87 2.35 14.55 9.08
N SER A 88 3.29 15.37 9.55
CA SER A 88 3.92 15.17 10.86
C SER A 88 2.85 14.82 11.89
N VAL A 89 2.93 13.65 12.51
CA VAL A 89 1.99 13.25 13.55
C VAL A 89 2.16 14.25 14.71
N PRO A 90 1.15 15.07 15.05
CA PRO A 90 1.27 16.01 16.15
C PRO A 90 1.51 15.21 17.43
N SER A 91 2.66 15.42 18.09
CA SER A 91 3.04 14.65 19.28
C SER A 91 2.13 14.87 20.49
N THR A 92 1.20 15.82 20.40
CA THR A 92 0.34 16.27 21.51
C THR A 92 -1.13 15.91 21.34
N THR A 93 -1.55 15.38 20.19
CA THR A 93 -2.96 15.07 19.92
C THR A 93 -3.11 13.59 19.56
N PRO A 94 -3.79 12.78 20.38
CA PRO A 94 -4.12 11.40 20.03
C PRO A 94 -4.90 11.36 18.72
N THR A 95 -4.49 10.49 17.81
CA THR A 95 -5.20 10.27 16.53
C THR A 95 -6.04 9.00 16.66
N TYR A 96 -7.30 9.06 16.24
CA TYR A 96 -8.16 7.90 16.18
C TYR A 96 -7.72 6.97 15.05
N ILE A 97 -7.39 5.72 15.38
CA ILE A 97 -6.83 4.76 14.41
C ILE A 97 -7.78 3.61 14.08
N ALA A 98 -8.54 3.12 15.06
CA ALA A 98 -9.43 1.97 14.90
C ALA A 98 -10.59 2.04 15.89
N SER A 99 -11.72 1.42 15.52
CA SER A 99 -12.85 1.18 16.41
C SER A 99 -12.64 -0.08 17.25
N ALA A 100 -13.42 -0.23 18.32
CA ALA A 100 -13.49 -1.48 19.09
C ALA A 100 -13.76 -2.68 18.17
N ASN A 101 -13.13 -3.82 18.48
CA ASN A 101 -13.18 -5.08 17.72
C ASN A 101 -12.57 -5.05 16.30
N GLN A 102 -11.88 -3.98 15.90
CA GLN A 102 -11.13 -3.97 14.64
C GLN A 102 -9.72 -4.52 14.84
N GLU A 103 -9.32 -5.48 14.00
CA GLU A 103 -7.95 -5.96 13.95
C GLU A 103 -7.05 -4.93 13.26
N ILE A 104 -5.92 -4.61 13.89
CA ILE A 104 -4.84 -3.85 13.28
C ILE A 104 -3.73 -4.85 12.93
N VAL A 105 -3.43 -4.98 11.64
CA VAL A 105 -2.35 -5.85 11.16
C VAL A 105 -1.20 -4.99 10.67
N LEU A 106 -0.06 -5.13 11.36
CA LEU A 106 1.23 -4.58 10.95
C LEU A 106 2.00 -5.65 10.17
N ASN A 107 2.04 -5.54 8.85
CA ASN A 107 2.79 -6.48 8.01
C ASN A 107 4.18 -5.92 7.73
N CYS A 108 5.17 -6.41 8.49
CA CYS A 108 6.56 -5.97 8.35
C CYS A 108 7.28 -6.52 7.12
N GLU A 109 6.76 -7.56 6.47
CA GLU A 109 7.34 -8.11 5.23
C GLU A 109 6.95 -7.26 4.02
N ASP A 110 5.68 -6.87 3.94
CA ASP A 110 5.13 -6.06 2.84
C ASP A 110 5.10 -4.56 3.16
N GLU A 111 5.64 -4.15 4.31
CA GLU A 111 5.66 -2.76 4.81
C GLU A 111 4.28 -2.08 4.72
N SER A 112 3.23 -2.83 5.10
CA SER A 112 1.83 -2.40 4.96
C SER A 112 1.02 -2.57 6.24
N THR A 113 -0.06 -1.80 6.32
CA THR A 113 -0.97 -1.80 7.46
C THR A 113 -2.40 -1.96 7.03
N THR A 114 -3.13 -2.84 7.71
CA THR A 114 -4.58 -2.88 7.58
C THR A 114 -5.29 -2.66 8.91
N ILE A 115 -6.45 -2.00 8.85
CA ILE A 115 -7.37 -1.84 9.98
C ILE A 115 -8.73 -2.37 9.54
N GLY A 116 -9.23 -3.40 10.23
CA GLY A 116 -10.44 -4.12 9.82
C GLY A 116 -10.34 -4.66 8.38
N GLY A 117 -9.14 -5.04 7.94
CA GLY A 117 -8.86 -5.54 6.59
C GLY A 117 -8.70 -4.47 5.49
N LYS A 118 -8.85 -3.17 5.79
CA LYS A 118 -8.62 -2.09 4.83
C LYS A 118 -7.20 -1.55 4.94
N LEU A 119 -6.50 -1.43 3.81
CA LEU A 119 -5.19 -0.76 3.75
C LEU A 119 -5.31 0.69 4.24
N VAL A 120 -4.47 1.07 5.19
CA VAL A 120 -4.40 2.43 5.72
C VAL A 120 -2.97 2.94 5.70
N SER A 121 -2.83 4.26 5.58
CA SER A 121 -1.54 4.90 5.77
C SER A 121 -1.12 4.77 7.24
N PRO A 122 0.13 4.38 7.53
CA PRO A 122 0.61 4.29 8.90
C PRO A 122 0.58 5.68 9.57
N VAL A 123 -0.03 5.75 10.75
CA VAL A 123 -0.15 6.96 11.57
C VAL A 123 0.79 6.94 12.79
N TRP A 124 1.76 6.03 12.77
CA TRP A 124 2.80 5.90 13.78
C TRP A 124 4.14 6.40 13.26
N SER A 125 5.03 6.69 14.20
CA SER A 125 6.31 7.36 13.95
C SER A 125 7.49 6.41 13.67
N THR A 126 7.25 5.11 13.46
CA THR A 126 8.32 4.10 13.32
C THR A 126 8.28 3.39 11.98
N ASP A 127 9.47 3.04 11.47
CA ASP A 127 9.61 2.07 10.38
C ASP A 127 9.09 0.69 10.82
N TYR A 128 8.68 -0.14 9.85
CA TYR A 128 8.25 -1.51 10.13
C TYR A 128 9.40 -2.33 10.72
N PRO A 129 9.26 -2.87 11.95
CA PRO A 129 10.35 -3.52 12.64
C PRO A 129 10.75 -4.84 11.97
N LYS A 130 12.06 -5.07 11.85
CA LYS A 130 12.63 -6.36 11.42
C LYS A 130 13.15 -7.10 12.63
N LEU A 131 12.87 -8.41 12.70
CA LEU A 131 13.39 -9.26 13.76
C LEU A 131 14.85 -9.62 13.47
N SER A 132 15.71 -9.37 14.44
CA SER A 132 17.11 -9.82 14.42
C SER A 132 17.26 -11.11 15.24
N PRO A 133 18.28 -11.95 14.97
CA PRO A 133 18.63 -13.04 15.88
C PRO A 133 18.89 -12.51 17.30
N GLY A 134 18.32 -13.18 18.30
CA GLY A 134 18.45 -12.80 19.71
C GLY A 134 17.21 -12.08 20.26
N VAL A 135 17.44 -11.13 21.17
CA VAL A 135 16.36 -10.43 21.89
C VAL A 135 15.95 -9.18 21.11
N ASN A 136 14.66 -9.08 20.80
CA ASN A 136 14.06 -7.91 20.18
C ASN A 136 13.07 -7.29 21.16
N SER A 137 12.99 -5.95 21.18
CA SER A 137 12.06 -5.22 22.02
C SER A 137 11.09 -4.43 21.14
N LEU A 138 9.79 -4.63 21.37
CA LEU A 138 8.73 -3.82 20.77
C LEU A 138 8.11 -2.97 21.88
N THR A 139 8.06 -1.65 21.68
CA THR A 139 7.36 -0.74 22.58
C THR A 139 6.12 -0.21 21.87
N MET A 140 4.95 -0.42 22.47
CA MET A 140 3.69 0.12 22.02
C MET A 140 3.13 1.04 23.11
N THR A 141 2.55 2.16 22.72
CA THR A 141 2.03 3.16 23.65
C THR A 141 0.63 3.58 23.19
N GLY A 142 -0.35 3.49 24.09
CA GLY A 142 -1.76 3.76 23.81
C GLY A 142 -2.66 3.08 24.86
N ASP A 143 -3.97 3.17 24.67
CA ASP A 143 -4.95 2.38 25.41
C ASP A 143 -4.92 0.94 24.86
N LEU A 144 -4.18 0.06 25.55
CA LEU A 144 -3.91 -1.31 25.12
C LEU A 144 -4.34 -2.33 26.18
N ASP A 145 -5.00 -1.88 27.26
CA ASP A 145 -5.27 -2.70 28.45
C ASP A 145 -6.15 -3.92 28.15
N ASP A 146 -6.98 -3.84 27.10
CA ASP A 146 -7.87 -4.90 26.62
C ASP A 146 -7.46 -5.48 25.24
N ALA A 147 -6.32 -5.05 24.70
CA ALA A 147 -5.88 -5.46 23.37
C ALA A 147 -5.24 -6.86 23.39
N THR A 148 -5.64 -7.73 22.46
CA THR A 148 -4.91 -8.99 22.19
C THR A 148 -3.82 -8.73 21.15
N ILE A 149 -2.56 -8.86 21.56
CA ILE A 149 -1.40 -8.65 20.69
C ILE A 149 -0.83 -10.01 20.26
N VAL A 150 -0.72 -10.23 18.95
CA VAL A 150 -0.19 -11.47 18.38
C VAL A 150 0.99 -11.17 17.47
N LEU A 151 2.16 -11.74 17.79
CA LEU A 151 3.31 -11.74 16.89
C LEU A 151 3.28 -13.00 16.02
N LYS A 152 3.18 -12.81 14.70
CA LYS A 152 3.37 -13.88 13.72
C LYS A 152 4.72 -13.68 13.03
N TYR A 153 5.58 -14.68 13.09
CA TYR A 153 6.85 -14.68 12.38
C TYR A 153 7.14 -16.07 11.82
N LEU A 154 7.83 -16.10 10.67
CA LEU A 154 8.36 -17.31 10.07
C LEU A 154 9.89 -17.24 10.13
N PRO A 155 10.56 -18.14 10.85
CA PRO A 155 12.02 -18.18 10.86
C PRO A 155 12.55 -18.40 9.44
N ARG A 156 13.44 -17.52 8.98
CA ARG A 156 14.19 -17.72 7.74
C ARG A 156 15.48 -18.49 8.07
N LEU A 157 15.71 -19.60 7.38
CA LEU A 157 17.01 -20.28 7.39
C LEU A 157 17.96 -19.53 6.45
N LEU A 158 19.23 -19.41 6.84
CA LEU A 158 20.31 -18.86 6.03
C LEU A 158 20.59 -19.75 4.81
#